data_AF-A0A166YPW7-F1
#
_entry.id   AF-A0A166YPW7-F1
#
_cell.length_a   1.000
_cell.length_b   1.000
_cell.length_c   1.000
_cell.angle_alpha   90.00
_cell.angle_beta   90.00
_cell.angle_gamma   90.00
#
_symmetry.space_group_name_H-M   'P 1'
#
loop_
_entity.id
_entity.type
_entity.pdbx_description
1 polymer ?
#
loop_
_entity_poly.entity_id
_entity_poly.type
_entity_poly.pdbx_seq_one_letter_code
_entity_poly.pdbx_strand_id
1 'polypeptide(L)'
;MGLNQEEKTELTRLGERIQKTFIAVKSSLAHEANSIGGFSKLLDYNRSNSQRFFAACKASNGLEVLLELPGTQALALLIEKVTHFIPTSLLGQLNQVVRLFSQCLKRHAKSHAQLKRLISDEIKTPQIHPQEQDKKAQLYYAAKSLLKFSVNEVFCIYILRQNKNDPRFLQETALISKSGIQRDAGAIPFVQFYTHPHPEDFEPPVNITCRSKLNSQAFTLGVSKEFSTSGFLESFSTYSPSNSGLVFDPLPKPNCDVTFVFNNPDEVVNPLNQNSPCSSTSLSIKNPVKKLTMLVLLEKQIDRCSTVNIGCYHNNQKVEEGKLRASDMWTERFPEFPNLSITSVENNFAHSQLDQKQIDKLRYLLEVSDTKIQDFICYMTNVDFPIWSSTYRIYFEHQ
;
A
#
# COMPACT_ATOMS: atom_id res chain seq x y z
N MET A 1 28.12 7.82 -12.13
CA MET A 1 26.90 8.01 -12.95
C MET A 1 25.81 7.21 -12.27
N GLY A 2 24.77 7.87 -11.76
CA GLY A 2 23.62 7.20 -11.15
C GLY A 2 22.65 6.66 -12.21
N LEU A 3 21.64 5.93 -11.77
CA LEU A 3 20.56 5.46 -12.66
C LEU A 3 19.60 6.62 -12.90
N ASN A 4 19.21 6.86 -14.15
CA ASN A 4 18.14 7.82 -14.40
C ASN A 4 16.76 7.22 -14.06
N GLN A 5 15.72 8.05 -14.01
CA GLN A 5 14.38 7.62 -13.59
C GLN A 5 13.75 6.56 -14.51
N GLU A 6 14.02 6.63 -15.81
CA GLU A 6 13.53 5.63 -16.78
C GLU A 6 14.20 4.28 -16.53
N GLU A 7 15.53 4.28 -16.34
CA GLU A 7 16.31 3.09 -16.01
C GLU A 7 15.86 2.49 -14.66
N LYS A 8 15.59 3.33 -13.67
CA LYS A 8 15.06 2.90 -12.37
C LYS A 8 13.70 2.23 -12.50
N THR A 9 12.81 2.80 -13.29
CA THR A 9 11.47 2.23 -13.54
C THR A 9 11.59 0.90 -14.28
N GLU A 10 12.46 0.81 -15.30
CA GLU A 10 12.74 -0.42 -16.05
C GLU A 10 13.29 -1.52 -15.13
N LEU A 11 14.29 -1.20 -14.31
CA LEU A 11 14.90 -2.12 -13.34
C LEU A 11 13.91 -2.59 -12.28
N THR A 12 13.10 -1.69 -11.73
CA THR A 12 12.08 -2.03 -10.74
C THR A 12 11.06 -3.01 -11.33
N ARG A 13 10.54 -2.72 -12.54
CA ARG A 13 9.60 -3.62 -13.24
C ARG A 13 10.21 -4.98 -13.55
N LEU A 14 11.48 -5.02 -13.94
CA LEU A 14 12.19 -6.27 -14.19
C LEU A 14 12.32 -7.09 -12.91
N GLY A 15 12.71 -6.48 -11.79
CA GLY A 15 12.80 -7.14 -10.50
C GLY A 15 11.46 -7.72 -10.04
N GLU A 16 10.38 -6.96 -10.15
CA GLU A 16 9.02 -7.44 -9.81
C GLU A 16 8.60 -8.63 -10.67
N ARG A 17 8.90 -8.61 -11.97
CA ARG A 17 8.66 -9.75 -12.88
C ARG A 17 9.44 -10.98 -12.44
N ILE A 18 10.72 -10.82 -12.10
CA ILE A 18 11.56 -11.92 -11.62
C ILE A 18 11.01 -12.49 -10.31
N GLN A 19 10.64 -11.65 -9.36
CA GLN A 19 10.06 -12.07 -8.08
C GLN A 19 8.78 -12.88 -8.29
N LYS A 20 7.85 -12.39 -9.11
CA LYS A 20 6.62 -13.11 -9.45
C LYS A 20 6.92 -14.50 -10.02
N THR A 21 7.85 -14.59 -10.98
CA THR A 21 8.25 -15.88 -11.56
C THR A 21 8.92 -16.79 -10.53
N PHE A 22 9.74 -16.27 -9.63
CA PHE A 22 10.39 -17.05 -8.56
C PHE A 22 9.38 -17.59 -7.55
N ILE A 23 8.41 -16.77 -7.13
CA ILE A 23 7.32 -17.21 -6.25
C ILE A 23 6.51 -18.33 -6.92
N ALA A 24 6.21 -18.22 -8.22
CA ALA A 24 5.52 -19.26 -8.98
C ALA A 24 6.35 -20.55 -9.09
N VAL A 25 7.66 -20.44 -9.30
CA VAL A 25 8.59 -21.59 -9.29
C VAL A 25 8.56 -22.27 -7.93
N LYS A 26 8.76 -21.51 -6.83
CA LYS A 26 8.70 -22.02 -5.46
C LYS A 26 7.38 -22.77 -5.20
N SER A 27 6.25 -22.17 -5.60
CA SER A 27 4.91 -22.72 -5.37
C SER A 27 4.62 -23.97 -6.20
N SER A 28 5.36 -24.21 -7.28
CA SER A 28 5.23 -25.41 -8.12
C SER A 28 6.05 -26.60 -7.61
N LEU A 29 6.97 -26.39 -6.68
CA LEU A 29 7.79 -27.44 -6.09
C LEU A 29 7.05 -28.15 -4.94
N ALA A 30 7.51 -29.36 -4.60
CA ALA A 30 7.00 -30.08 -3.44
C ALA A 30 7.21 -29.30 -2.14
N HIS A 31 6.32 -29.45 -1.16
CA HIS A 31 6.35 -28.69 0.10
C HIS A 31 7.69 -28.80 0.84
N GLU A 32 8.36 -29.95 0.76
CA GLU A 32 9.69 -30.17 1.34
C GLU A 32 10.75 -29.20 0.80
N ALA A 33 10.58 -28.68 -0.42
CA ALA A 33 11.45 -27.70 -1.06
C ALA A 33 11.18 -26.25 -0.64
N ASN A 34 10.16 -25.98 0.20
CA ASN A 34 9.79 -24.63 0.62
C ASN A 34 10.73 -24.01 1.67
N SER A 35 11.81 -24.71 2.02
CA SER A 35 12.89 -24.20 2.86
C SER A 35 14.20 -24.15 2.09
N ILE A 36 15.13 -23.28 2.51
CA ILE A 36 16.46 -23.15 1.88
C ILE A 36 17.19 -24.50 1.83
N GLY A 37 17.14 -25.27 2.93
CA GLY A 37 17.78 -26.58 3.02
C GLY A 37 17.10 -27.62 2.13
N GLY A 38 15.77 -27.65 2.15
CA GLY A 38 14.98 -28.57 1.31
C GLY A 38 15.15 -28.29 -0.18
N PHE A 39 15.11 -27.02 -0.59
CA PHE A 39 15.35 -26.59 -1.96
C PHE A 39 16.76 -26.98 -2.46
N SER A 40 17.77 -26.70 -1.64
CA SER A 40 19.16 -27.05 -1.94
C SER A 40 19.33 -28.57 -2.11
N LYS A 41 18.69 -29.36 -1.25
CA LYS A 41 18.75 -30.84 -1.30
C LYS A 41 17.98 -31.42 -2.48
N LEU A 42 16.76 -30.95 -2.73
CA LEU A 42 15.90 -31.46 -3.82
C LEU A 42 16.52 -31.20 -5.18
N LEU A 43 16.98 -29.97 -5.40
CA LEU A 43 17.49 -29.54 -6.71
C LEU A 43 19.00 -29.78 -6.87
N ASP A 44 19.68 -30.26 -5.83
CA ASP A 44 21.15 -30.29 -5.77
C ASP A 44 21.72 -28.92 -6.21
N TYR A 45 21.18 -27.87 -5.58
CA TYR A 45 21.51 -26.49 -5.88
C TYR A 45 22.26 -25.87 -4.71
N ASN A 46 23.28 -25.07 -5.00
CA ASN A 46 24.15 -24.52 -3.97
C ASN A 46 23.34 -23.76 -2.90
N ARG A 47 23.66 -23.98 -1.61
CA ARG A 47 22.94 -23.38 -0.48
C ARG A 47 22.93 -21.85 -0.51
N SER A 48 24.03 -21.21 -0.92
CA SER A 48 24.13 -19.75 -1.06
C SER A 48 23.21 -19.22 -2.16
N ASN A 49 23.15 -19.91 -3.30
CA ASN A 49 22.22 -19.54 -4.37
C ASN A 49 20.75 -19.79 -3.97
N SER A 50 20.50 -20.84 -3.19
CA SER A 50 19.18 -21.12 -2.60
C SER A 50 18.76 -20.00 -1.65
N GLN A 51 19.66 -19.55 -0.77
CA GLN A 51 19.40 -18.38 0.10
C GLN A 51 19.01 -17.14 -0.70
N ARG A 52 19.74 -16.83 -1.77
CA ARG A 52 19.46 -15.70 -2.67
C ARG A 52 18.13 -15.83 -3.41
N PHE A 53 17.78 -17.02 -3.86
CA PHE A 53 16.46 -17.28 -4.46
C PHE A 53 15.33 -16.96 -3.47
N PHE A 54 15.42 -17.46 -2.23
CA PHE A 54 14.43 -17.18 -1.20
C PHE A 54 14.43 -15.72 -0.74
N ALA A 55 15.59 -15.06 -0.67
CA ALA A 55 15.69 -13.64 -0.37
C ALA A 55 15.01 -12.80 -1.47
N ALA A 56 15.24 -13.11 -2.74
CA ALA A 56 14.57 -12.49 -3.87
C ALA A 56 13.04 -12.69 -3.84
N CYS A 57 12.54 -13.84 -3.37
CA CYS A 57 11.10 -14.05 -3.18
C CYS A 57 10.51 -13.15 -2.09
N LYS A 58 11.31 -12.80 -1.06
CA LYS A 58 10.90 -12.02 0.11
C LYS A 58 11.25 -10.53 0.04
N ALA A 59 11.88 -10.09 -1.05
CA ALA A 59 12.29 -8.70 -1.23
C ALA A 59 11.06 -7.76 -1.25
N SER A 60 11.23 -6.55 -0.74
CA SER A 60 10.12 -5.60 -0.53
C SER A 60 9.74 -4.86 -1.81
N ASN A 61 10.67 -4.77 -2.78
CA ASN A 61 10.47 -4.11 -4.06
C ASN A 61 11.37 -4.72 -5.15
N GLY A 62 11.10 -4.38 -6.41
CA GLY A 62 11.86 -4.91 -7.55
C GLY A 62 13.36 -4.60 -7.53
N LEU A 63 13.79 -3.45 -7.00
CA LEU A 63 15.22 -3.15 -6.93
C LEU A 63 15.94 -4.05 -5.91
N GLU A 64 15.33 -4.31 -4.76
CA GLU A 64 15.84 -5.27 -3.78
C GLU A 64 15.93 -6.68 -4.35
N VAL A 65 14.96 -7.10 -5.17
CA VAL A 65 15.04 -8.39 -5.88
C VAL A 65 16.35 -8.48 -6.65
N LEU A 66 16.68 -7.45 -7.46
CA LEU A 66 17.92 -7.42 -8.25
C LEU A 66 19.19 -7.42 -7.39
N LEU A 67 19.14 -6.86 -6.18
CA LEU A 67 20.22 -6.93 -5.19
C LEU A 67 20.40 -8.33 -4.62
N GLU A 68 19.31 -9.07 -4.41
CA GLU A 68 19.35 -10.41 -3.83
C GLU A 68 19.74 -11.49 -4.86
N LEU A 69 19.49 -11.25 -6.16
CA LEU A 69 19.70 -12.28 -7.18
C LEU A 69 21.10 -12.93 -7.15
N PRO A 70 21.17 -14.24 -7.46
CA PRO A 70 22.43 -14.87 -7.83
C PRO A 70 22.87 -14.38 -9.23
N GLY A 71 24.14 -14.65 -9.60
CA GLY A 71 24.67 -14.27 -10.91
C GLY A 71 23.99 -15.04 -12.05
N THR A 72 24.12 -14.54 -13.29
CA THR A 72 23.46 -15.13 -14.48
C THR A 72 23.80 -16.59 -14.72
N GLN A 73 25.03 -17.02 -14.44
CA GLN A 73 25.43 -18.44 -14.51
C GLN A 73 24.67 -19.31 -13.50
N ALA A 74 24.51 -18.83 -12.27
CA ALA A 74 23.76 -19.54 -11.25
C ALA A 74 22.25 -19.56 -11.60
N LEU A 75 21.72 -18.53 -12.25
CA LEU A 75 20.35 -18.52 -12.76
C LEU A 75 20.14 -19.50 -13.92
N ALA A 76 21.11 -19.64 -14.82
CA ALA A 76 21.08 -20.65 -15.87
C ALA A 76 21.08 -22.07 -15.27
N LEU A 77 21.95 -22.32 -14.28
CA LEU A 77 21.96 -23.58 -13.55
C LEU A 77 20.63 -23.84 -12.82
N LEU A 78 20.02 -22.81 -12.23
CA LEU A 78 18.70 -22.93 -11.61
C LEU A 78 17.66 -23.43 -12.63
N ILE A 79 17.63 -22.85 -13.83
CA ILE A 79 16.73 -23.27 -14.92
C ILE A 79 16.90 -24.76 -15.23
N GLU A 80 18.14 -25.21 -15.40
CA GLU A 80 18.45 -26.62 -15.65
C GLU A 80 17.90 -27.53 -14.53
N LYS A 81 18.13 -27.15 -13.27
CA LYS A 81 17.72 -27.94 -12.11
C LYS A 81 16.20 -27.97 -11.91
N VAL A 82 15.47 -26.90 -12.24
CA VAL A 82 14.00 -26.85 -12.05
C VAL A 82 13.19 -27.37 -13.23
N THR A 83 13.80 -27.57 -14.40
CA THR A 83 13.11 -27.90 -15.67
C THR A 83 12.16 -29.09 -15.56
N HIS A 84 12.51 -30.11 -14.76
CA HIS A 84 11.69 -31.32 -14.59
C HIS A 84 10.62 -31.20 -13.49
N PHE A 85 10.62 -30.11 -12.71
CA PHE A 85 9.73 -29.93 -11.57
C PHE A 85 8.65 -28.87 -11.79
N ILE A 86 8.70 -28.12 -12.90
CA ILE A 86 7.78 -27.02 -13.17
C ILE A 86 7.09 -27.17 -14.55
N PRO A 87 5.88 -26.61 -14.72
CA PRO A 87 5.21 -26.62 -16.02
C PRO A 87 6.01 -25.90 -17.12
N THR A 88 5.90 -26.38 -18.36
CA THR A 88 6.61 -25.80 -19.52
C THR A 88 6.33 -24.31 -19.74
N SER A 89 5.09 -23.88 -19.45
CA SER A 89 4.71 -22.45 -19.51
C SER A 89 5.51 -21.60 -18.52
N LEU A 90 5.67 -22.07 -17.28
CA LEU A 90 6.45 -21.40 -16.25
C LEU A 90 7.95 -21.45 -16.54
N LEU A 91 8.45 -22.55 -17.10
CA LEU A 91 9.83 -22.65 -17.59
C LEU A 91 10.11 -21.60 -18.68
N GLY A 92 9.17 -21.39 -19.61
CA GLY A 92 9.26 -20.34 -20.62
C GLY A 92 9.38 -18.93 -20.02
N GLN A 93 8.55 -18.64 -19.01
CA GLN A 93 8.61 -17.38 -18.26
C GLN A 93 9.95 -17.21 -17.53
N LEU A 94 10.44 -18.26 -16.86
CA LEU A 94 11.72 -18.24 -16.14
C LEU A 94 12.89 -17.95 -17.09
N ASN A 95 12.93 -18.63 -18.24
CA ASN A 95 13.93 -18.36 -19.29
C ASN A 95 13.86 -16.90 -19.78
N GLN A 96 12.65 -16.38 -19.99
CA GLN A 96 12.45 -15.01 -20.45
C GLN A 96 12.99 -13.99 -19.43
N VAL A 97 12.65 -14.12 -18.14
CA VAL A 97 13.08 -13.15 -17.13
C VAL A 97 14.59 -13.20 -16.88
N VAL A 98 15.22 -14.38 -16.91
CA VAL A 98 16.69 -14.53 -16.80
C VAL A 98 17.40 -13.94 -18.02
N ARG A 99 16.83 -14.08 -19.22
CA ARG A 99 17.35 -13.45 -20.44
C ARG A 99 17.25 -11.92 -20.35
N LEU A 100 16.11 -11.39 -19.94
CA LEU A 100 15.91 -9.95 -19.74
C LEU A 100 16.89 -9.39 -18.70
N PHE A 101 17.10 -10.10 -17.59
CA PHE A 101 18.10 -9.73 -16.60
C PHE A 101 19.53 -9.71 -17.17
N SER A 102 19.88 -10.72 -17.97
CA SER A 102 21.19 -10.77 -18.63
C SER A 102 21.39 -9.62 -19.63
N GLN A 103 20.34 -9.24 -20.37
CA GLN A 103 20.37 -8.10 -21.29
C GLN A 103 20.48 -6.77 -20.53
N CYS A 104 19.68 -6.61 -19.48
CA CYS A 104 19.69 -5.44 -18.61
C CYS A 104 21.06 -5.24 -17.94
N LEU A 105 21.66 -6.32 -17.43
CA LEU A 105 23.03 -6.29 -16.90
C LEU A 105 23.98 -5.73 -17.95
N LYS A 106 24.01 -6.28 -19.18
CA LYS A 106 24.89 -5.79 -20.26
C LYS A 106 24.66 -4.33 -20.63
N ARG A 107 23.42 -3.84 -20.53
CA ARG A 107 23.03 -2.48 -20.91
C ARG A 107 23.44 -1.44 -19.86
N HIS A 108 23.23 -1.73 -18.58
CA HIS A 108 23.41 -0.74 -17.50
C HIS A 108 24.67 -0.96 -16.64
N ALA A 109 25.33 -2.12 -16.73
CA ALA A 109 26.50 -2.42 -15.91
C ALA A 109 27.52 -3.35 -16.61
N LYS A 110 28.80 -3.29 -16.22
CA LYS A 110 29.81 -4.25 -16.69
C LYS A 110 29.76 -5.57 -15.91
N SER A 111 29.13 -5.57 -14.74
CA SER A 111 28.98 -6.75 -13.89
C SER A 111 27.78 -6.61 -12.96
N HIS A 112 27.29 -7.73 -12.41
CA HIS A 112 26.24 -7.70 -11.39
C HIS A 112 26.68 -6.95 -10.14
N ALA A 113 27.95 -7.07 -9.72
CA ALA A 113 28.47 -6.31 -8.59
C ALA A 113 28.39 -4.79 -8.81
N GLN A 114 28.64 -4.33 -10.05
CA GLN A 114 28.48 -2.93 -10.40
C GLN A 114 27.01 -2.51 -10.39
N LEU A 115 26.10 -3.32 -10.96
CA LEU A 115 24.66 -3.04 -10.88
C LEU A 115 24.19 -2.94 -9.42
N LYS A 116 24.65 -3.85 -8.54
CA LYS A 116 24.31 -3.81 -7.12
C LYS A 116 24.77 -2.51 -6.46
N ARG A 117 25.96 -2.00 -6.79
CA ARG A 117 26.44 -0.70 -6.28
C ARG A 117 25.54 0.44 -6.76
N LEU A 118 25.25 0.50 -8.05
CA LEU A 118 24.37 1.53 -8.63
C LEU A 118 22.99 1.56 -7.95
N ILE A 119 22.37 0.39 -7.78
CA ILE A 119 21.08 0.26 -7.08
C ILE A 119 21.22 0.61 -5.60
N SER A 120 22.27 0.16 -4.91
CA SER A 120 22.45 0.43 -3.48
C SER A 120 22.67 1.92 -3.18
N ASP A 121 23.38 2.63 -4.05
CA ASP A 121 23.64 4.05 -3.92
C ASP A 121 22.34 4.87 -4.12
N GLU A 122 21.47 4.42 -5.02
CA GLU A 122 20.12 4.96 -5.24
C GLU A 122 19.18 4.71 -4.06
N ILE A 123 19.14 3.48 -3.51
CA ILE A 123 18.29 3.16 -2.35
C ILE A 123 18.70 4.02 -1.14
N LYS A 124 19.99 4.29 -0.97
CA LYS A 124 20.52 5.14 0.11
C LYS A 124 20.29 6.63 -0.11
N THR A 125 20.11 7.05 -1.36
CA THR A 125 20.02 8.47 -1.73
C THR A 125 18.83 8.67 -2.68
N PRO A 126 17.57 8.65 -2.19
CA PRO A 126 16.44 8.96 -3.03
C PRO A 126 16.55 10.42 -3.51
N GLN A 127 17.08 10.63 -4.71
CA GLN A 127 17.07 11.95 -5.32
C GLN A 127 15.63 12.26 -5.71
N ILE A 128 14.94 13.04 -4.88
CA ILE A 128 13.72 13.72 -5.30
C ILE A 128 14.18 14.70 -6.38
N HIS A 129 13.95 14.36 -7.65
CA HIS A 129 14.22 15.29 -8.75
C HIS A 129 13.28 16.49 -8.59
N PRO A 130 13.80 17.72 -8.41
CA PRO A 130 12.95 18.91 -8.22
C PRO A 130 11.90 19.07 -9.32
N GLN A 131 12.25 18.69 -10.55
CA GLN A 131 11.37 18.74 -11.73
C GLN A 131 10.13 17.84 -11.63
N GLU A 132 10.15 16.71 -10.92
CA GLU A 132 8.97 15.86 -10.75
C GLU A 132 7.99 16.44 -9.72
N GLN A 133 8.53 16.99 -8.64
CA GLN A 133 7.74 17.69 -7.63
C GLN A 133 7.08 18.94 -8.23
N ASP A 134 7.78 19.63 -9.14
CA ASP A 134 7.24 20.75 -9.90
C ASP A 134 6.05 20.35 -10.79
N LYS A 135 6.12 19.21 -11.49
CA LYS A 135 5.00 18.72 -12.33
C LYS A 135 3.78 18.34 -11.50
N LYS A 136 3.97 17.69 -10.35
CA LYS A 136 2.85 17.34 -9.45
C LYS A 136 2.22 18.60 -8.84
N ALA A 137 3.04 19.56 -8.43
CA ALA A 137 2.55 20.85 -7.96
C ALA A 137 1.75 21.57 -9.06
N GLN A 138 2.22 21.56 -10.31
CA GLN A 138 1.48 22.10 -11.46
C GLN A 138 0.13 21.41 -11.66
N LEU A 139 0.10 20.07 -11.63
CA LEU A 139 -1.15 19.30 -11.70
C LEU A 139 -2.11 19.69 -10.57
N TYR A 140 -1.61 19.81 -9.33
CA TYR A 140 -2.39 20.25 -8.18
C TYR A 140 -3.02 21.63 -8.41
N TYR A 141 -2.24 22.63 -8.83
CA TYR A 141 -2.74 23.99 -9.04
C TYR A 141 -3.72 24.07 -10.22
N ALA A 142 -3.47 23.33 -11.31
CA ALA A 142 -4.37 23.24 -12.44
C ALA A 142 -5.72 22.61 -12.03
N ALA A 143 -5.69 21.48 -11.34
CA ALA A 143 -6.89 20.79 -10.88
C ALA A 143 -7.66 21.59 -9.82
N LYS A 144 -6.94 22.26 -8.90
CA LYS A 144 -7.54 23.18 -7.92
C LYS A 144 -8.33 24.29 -8.61
N SER A 145 -7.74 24.92 -9.63
CA SER A 145 -8.38 26.00 -10.39
C SER A 145 -9.63 25.51 -11.14
N LEU A 146 -9.52 24.36 -11.79
CA LEU A 146 -10.61 23.76 -12.57
C LEU A 146 -11.81 23.36 -11.69
N LEU A 147 -11.54 22.66 -10.58
CA LEU A 147 -12.57 22.11 -9.70
C LEU A 147 -13.07 23.11 -8.66
N LYS A 148 -12.35 24.22 -8.47
CA LYS A 148 -12.59 25.20 -7.39
C LYS A 148 -12.69 24.53 -6.01
N PHE A 149 -11.92 23.47 -5.86
CA PHE A 149 -11.88 22.60 -4.70
C PHE A 149 -10.42 22.24 -4.43
N SER A 150 -9.96 22.38 -3.20
CA SER A 150 -8.70 21.75 -2.78
C SER A 150 -8.71 21.32 -1.32
N VAL A 151 -7.80 20.43 -0.97
CA VAL A 151 -7.49 20.03 0.40
C VAL A 151 -6.02 20.30 0.66
N ASN A 152 -5.68 20.87 1.81
CA ASN A 152 -4.28 21.08 2.17
C ASN A 152 -3.63 19.75 2.57
N GLU A 153 -4.26 18.99 3.45
CA GLU A 153 -3.70 17.73 3.94
C GLU A 153 -4.77 16.65 4.01
N VAL A 154 -4.40 15.45 3.56
CA VAL A 154 -5.10 14.21 3.91
C VAL A 154 -4.21 13.38 4.82
N PHE A 155 -4.67 13.15 6.04
CA PHE A 155 -4.03 12.27 7.00
C PHE A 155 -4.94 11.06 7.23
N CYS A 156 -4.47 9.86 6.93
CA CYS A 156 -5.23 8.64 7.16
C CYS A 156 -4.46 7.60 7.97
N ILE A 157 -5.22 6.86 8.77
CA ILE A 157 -4.73 5.77 9.60
C ILE A 157 -5.65 4.59 9.37
N TYR A 158 -5.08 3.42 9.10
CA TYR A 158 -5.78 2.15 9.07
C TYR A 158 -5.21 1.24 10.13
N ILE A 159 -6.07 0.58 10.89
CA ILE A 159 -5.72 -0.45 11.87
C ILE A 159 -6.29 -1.76 11.35
N LEU A 160 -5.41 -2.70 11.03
CA LEU A 160 -5.75 -4.04 10.57
C LEU A 160 -5.38 -5.04 11.67
N ARG A 161 -6.39 -5.66 12.27
CA ARG A 161 -6.23 -6.66 13.33
C ARG A 161 -7.12 -7.86 13.08
N GLN A 162 -6.78 -9.00 13.65
CA GLN A 162 -7.66 -10.15 13.64
C GLN A 162 -9.03 -9.80 14.27
N ASN A 163 -10.12 -10.11 13.56
CA ASN A 163 -11.43 -10.00 14.15
C ASN A 163 -11.61 -11.11 15.20
N LYS A 164 -11.85 -10.72 16.44
CA LYS A 164 -12.01 -11.65 17.58
C LYS A 164 -13.28 -12.49 17.50
N ASN A 165 -14.29 -12.02 16.77
CA ASN A 165 -15.60 -12.65 16.70
C ASN A 165 -15.72 -13.55 15.46
N ASP A 166 -15.25 -13.07 14.32
CA ASP A 166 -15.17 -13.87 13.09
C ASP A 166 -13.72 -13.98 12.63
N PRO A 167 -13.01 -15.07 12.97
CA PRO A 167 -11.60 -15.22 12.62
C PRO A 167 -11.38 -15.36 11.11
N ARG A 168 -12.42 -15.45 10.27
CA ARG A 168 -12.29 -15.45 8.81
C ARG A 168 -11.90 -14.08 8.26
N PHE A 169 -12.12 -13.01 9.01
CA PHE A 169 -11.88 -11.63 8.57
C PHE A 169 -10.93 -10.88 9.51
N LEU A 170 -10.29 -9.87 8.96
CA LEU A 170 -9.63 -8.82 9.71
C LEU A 170 -10.63 -7.70 9.95
N GLN A 171 -10.61 -7.15 11.16
CA GLN A 171 -11.28 -5.90 11.46
C GLN A 171 -10.40 -4.76 10.95
N GLU A 172 -10.94 -3.93 10.07
CA GLU A 172 -10.35 -2.67 9.63
C GLU A 172 -11.01 -1.51 10.38
N THR A 173 -10.23 -0.76 11.15
CA THR A 173 -10.68 0.54 11.69
C THR A 173 -9.88 1.63 10.99
N ALA A 174 -10.55 2.62 10.41
CA ALA A 174 -9.88 3.69 9.68
C ALA A 174 -10.24 5.08 10.22
N LEU A 175 -9.28 6.00 10.19
CA LEU A 175 -9.49 7.42 10.36
C LEU A 175 -9.03 8.12 9.08
N ILE A 176 -9.87 8.95 8.50
CA ILE A 176 -9.54 9.77 7.33
C ILE A 176 -9.81 11.23 7.66
N SER A 177 -8.74 11.99 7.85
CA SER A 177 -8.80 13.41 8.16
C SER A 177 -8.43 14.24 6.95
N LYS A 178 -9.26 15.23 6.63
CA LYS A 178 -9.03 16.21 5.56
C LYS A 178 -8.98 17.59 6.19
N SER A 179 -7.79 18.20 6.17
CA SER A 179 -7.54 19.51 6.76
C SER A 179 -7.37 20.57 5.67
N GLY A 180 -7.85 21.78 5.93
CA GLY A 180 -7.81 22.91 5.02
C GLY A 180 -8.58 22.66 3.73
N ILE A 181 -9.78 22.09 3.83
CA ILE A 181 -10.70 22.01 2.68
C ILE A 181 -11.04 23.44 2.28
N GLN A 182 -10.82 23.78 1.02
CA GLN A 182 -11.25 25.05 0.42
C GLN A 182 -12.21 24.70 -0.72
N ARG A 183 -13.45 25.18 -0.64
CA ARG A 183 -14.47 24.93 -1.66
C ARG A 183 -15.23 26.21 -1.99
N ASP A 184 -15.17 26.65 -3.24
CA ASP A 184 -15.89 27.83 -3.70
C ASP A 184 -17.38 27.52 -3.94
N ALA A 185 -18.20 28.59 -4.00
CA ALA A 185 -19.58 28.49 -4.43
C ALA A 185 -19.67 27.94 -5.87
N GLY A 186 -20.45 26.88 -6.06
CA GLY A 186 -20.63 26.22 -7.36
C GLY A 186 -19.58 25.14 -7.70
N ALA A 187 -18.65 24.84 -6.79
CA ALA A 187 -17.83 23.62 -6.89
C ALA A 187 -18.69 22.36 -6.65
N ILE A 188 -18.17 21.20 -7.06
CA ILE A 188 -18.84 19.91 -6.82
C ILE A 188 -19.09 19.65 -5.32
N PRO A 189 -20.10 18.83 -4.95
CA PRO A 189 -20.34 18.43 -3.57
C PRO A 189 -19.11 17.78 -2.92
N PHE A 190 -18.96 17.93 -1.61
CA PHE A 190 -17.96 17.16 -0.88
C PHE A 190 -18.46 15.74 -0.70
N VAL A 191 -17.68 14.76 -1.17
CA VAL A 191 -18.01 13.34 -1.04
C VAL A 191 -16.90 12.62 -0.28
N GLN A 192 -17.29 11.88 0.76
CA GLN A 192 -16.42 10.93 1.45
C GLN A 192 -16.83 9.50 1.08
N PHE A 193 -15.93 8.78 0.44
CA PHE A 193 -16.12 7.36 0.09
C PHE A 193 -15.72 6.46 1.26
N TYR A 194 -16.38 5.31 1.38
CA TYR A 194 -16.06 4.27 2.36
C TYR A 194 -15.99 2.89 1.70
N THR A 195 -15.31 1.96 2.38
CA THR A 195 -14.97 0.62 1.88
C THR A 195 -15.81 -0.44 2.57
N HIS A 196 -17.12 -0.46 2.30
CA HIS A 196 -18.05 -1.50 2.77
C HIS A 196 -19.23 -1.61 1.80
N PRO A 197 -19.73 -2.82 1.46
CA PRO A 197 -20.95 -3.01 0.71
C PRO A 197 -22.08 -2.20 1.33
N HIS A 198 -22.99 -1.73 0.51
CA HIS A 198 -24.08 -0.94 1.02
C HIS A 198 -24.96 -1.80 1.94
N PRO A 199 -25.12 -1.44 3.24
CA PRO A 199 -26.05 -2.14 4.10
C PRO A 199 -27.49 -1.86 3.61
N GLU A 200 -28.37 -2.86 3.66
CA GLU A 200 -29.78 -2.69 3.27
C GLU A 200 -30.47 -1.62 4.11
N ASP A 201 -30.08 -1.50 5.38
CA ASP A 201 -30.55 -0.50 6.34
C ASP A 201 -29.47 0.57 6.59
N PHE A 202 -29.20 1.41 5.60
CA PHE A 202 -28.19 2.46 5.74
C PHE A 202 -28.55 3.47 6.83
N GLU A 203 -27.68 3.59 7.83
CA GLU A 203 -27.73 4.64 8.84
C GLU A 203 -26.84 5.83 8.44
N PRO A 204 -27.32 7.07 8.58
CA PRO A 204 -26.50 8.27 8.45
C PRO A 204 -25.26 8.24 9.36
N PRO A 205 -24.18 8.96 9.00
CA PRO A 205 -22.99 9.02 9.83
C PRO A 205 -23.31 9.59 11.23
N VAL A 206 -22.68 9.02 12.25
CA VAL A 206 -22.89 9.43 13.65
C VAL A 206 -21.76 10.32 14.16
N ASN A 207 -22.02 11.07 15.23
CA ASN A 207 -20.98 11.80 15.94
C ASN A 207 -20.12 10.85 16.77
N ILE A 208 -18.81 10.88 16.56
CA ILE A 208 -17.83 10.13 17.35
C ILE A 208 -17.03 11.13 18.19
N THR A 209 -16.85 10.78 19.46
CA THR A 209 -16.09 11.56 20.44
C THR A 209 -15.01 10.68 21.08
N CYS A 210 -14.07 11.28 21.82
CA CYS A 210 -13.04 10.53 22.56
C CYS A 210 -13.63 9.56 23.61
N ARG A 211 -14.88 9.79 24.01
CA ARG A 211 -15.63 8.92 24.92
C ARG A 211 -16.38 7.79 24.21
N SER A 212 -16.45 7.85 22.89
CA SER A 212 -17.12 6.82 22.09
C SER A 212 -16.31 5.55 22.09
N LYS A 213 -16.99 4.42 21.98
CA LYS A 213 -16.37 3.11 21.81
C LYS A 213 -16.98 2.46 20.58
N LEU A 214 -16.14 2.18 19.60
CA LEU A 214 -16.57 1.51 18.39
C LEU A 214 -16.94 0.06 18.73
N ASN A 215 -18.14 -0.35 18.32
CA ASN A 215 -18.51 -1.76 18.39
C ASN A 215 -17.69 -2.53 17.35
N SER A 216 -16.83 -3.44 17.80
CA SER A 216 -15.96 -4.23 16.91
C SER A 216 -16.69 -5.17 15.97
N GLN A 217 -17.98 -5.41 16.20
CA GLN A 217 -18.83 -6.31 15.40
C GLN A 217 -19.71 -5.58 14.40
N ALA A 218 -19.85 -4.25 14.50
CA ALA A 218 -20.77 -3.49 13.66
C ALA A 218 -20.00 -2.61 12.69
N PHE A 219 -20.51 -2.51 11.46
CA PHE A 219 -20.09 -1.47 10.54
C PHE A 219 -20.46 -0.10 11.12
N THR A 220 -19.49 0.81 11.19
CA THR A 220 -19.69 2.15 11.72
C THR A 220 -19.17 3.20 10.76
N LEU A 221 -20.00 4.20 10.48
CA LEU A 221 -19.64 5.44 9.80
C LEU A 221 -19.81 6.62 10.76
N GLY A 222 -18.77 7.38 11.01
CA GLY A 222 -18.93 8.57 11.83
C GLY A 222 -17.97 9.70 11.53
N VAL A 223 -18.30 10.86 12.09
CA VAL A 223 -17.53 12.10 12.02
C VAL A 223 -17.04 12.41 13.43
N SER A 224 -15.73 12.61 13.57
CA SER A 224 -15.13 13.03 14.84
C SER A 224 -15.54 14.45 15.16
N LYS A 225 -16.13 14.66 16.34
CA LYS A 225 -16.53 15.99 16.81
C LYS A 225 -15.32 16.87 17.14
N GLU A 226 -14.27 16.29 17.73
CA GLU A 226 -13.08 17.01 18.18
C GLU A 226 -12.18 17.45 17.03
N PHE A 227 -12.15 16.68 15.94
CA PHE A 227 -11.26 16.91 14.80
C PHE A 227 -12.01 17.32 13.53
N SER A 228 -13.21 17.88 13.67
CA SER A 228 -14.00 18.45 12.57
C SER A 228 -14.47 19.86 12.90
N THR A 229 -14.75 20.63 11.85
CA THR A 229 -15.36 21.95 12.01
C THR A 229 -16.74 21.82 12.64
N SER A 230 -17.04 22.66 13.63
CA SER A 230 -18.36 22.69 14.26
C SER A 230 -19.46 22.87 13.20
N GLY A 231 -20.50 22.04 13.24
CA GLY A 231 -21.58 22.03 12.26
C GLY A 231 -21.33 21.16 11.02
N PHE A 232 -20.20 20.43 10.93
CA PHE A 232 -19.90 19.66 9.71
C PHE A 232 -20.83 18.46 9.51
N LEU A 233 -21.16 17.71 10.57
CA LEU A 233 -22.01 16.53 10.42
C LEU A 233 -23.42 16.92 9.97
N GLU A 234 -23.91 18.07 10.43
CA GLU A 234 -25.19 18.66 10.06
C GLU A 234 -25.26 19.04 8.57
N SER A 235 -24.13 19.15 7.89
CA SER A 235 -24.05 19.32 6.43
C SER A 235 -24.25 18.03 5.66
N PHE A 236 -24.42 16.87 6.32
CA PHE A 236 -24.75 15.62 5.64
C PHE A 236 -26.10 15.75 4.92
N SER A 237 -26.09 15.59 3.60
CA SER A 237 -27.28 15.80 2.77
C SER A 237 -27.89 14.46 2.33
N THR A 238 -27.04 13.55 1.85
CA THR A 238 -27.48 12.27 1.29
C THR A 238 -26.31 11.30 1.15
N TYR A 239 -26.58 10.10 0.69
CA TYR A 239 -25.58 9.13 0.29
C TYR A 239 -25.78 8.70 -1.17
N SER A 240 -24.72 8.19 -1.78
CA SER A 240 -24.72 7.63 -3.13
C SER A 240 -24.59 6.10 -3.04
N PRO A 241 -25.70 5.34 -3.21
CA PRO A 241 -25.67 3.88 -3.08
C PRO A 241 -24.76 3.21 -4.10
N SER A 242 -24.72 3.72 -5.33
CA SER A 242 -23.92 3.14 -6.42
C SER A 242 -22.41 3.25 -6.22
N ASN A 243 -21.94 4.15 -5.34
CA ASN A 243 -20.53 4.46 -5.17
C ASN A 243 -20.06 4.44 -3.71
N SER A 244 -20.89 4.03 -2.74
CA SER A 244 -20.54 4.03 -1.29
C SER A 244 -19.98 5.39 -0.84
N GLY A 245 -20.70 6.47 -1.17
CA GLY A 245 -20.26 7.85 -0.92
C GLY A 245 -21.22 8.63 -0.03
N LEU A 246 -20.71 9.27 1.02
CA LEU A 246 -21.43 10.23 1.86
C LEU A 246 -21.30 11.63 1.26
N VAL A 247 -22.42 12.32 1.02
CA VAL A 247 -22.46 13.64 0.38
C VAL A 247 -22.74 14.71 1.44
N PHE A 248 -21.89 15.74 1.47
CA PHE A 248 -22.03 16.89 2.37
C PHE A 248 -22.11 18.18 1.55
N ASP A 249 -23.29 18.81 1.54
CA ASP A 249 -23.57 20.03 0.78
C ASP A 249 -24.83 20.77 1.31
N PRO A 250 -24.76 22.07 1.66
CA PRO A 250 -23.56 22.90 1.71
C PRO A 250 -22.65 22.58 2.90
N LEU A 251 -21.34 22.75 2.72
CA LEU A 251 -20.38 22.73 3.82
C LEU A 251 -20.65 23.88 4.81
N PRO A 252 -20.34 23.73 6.11
CA PRO A 252 -20.69 24.74 7.13
C PRO A 252 -19.95 26.07 6.91
N LYS A 253 -18.76 26.00 6.32
CA LYS A 253 -17.91 27.14 5.95
C LYS A 253 -17.13 26.82 4.67
N PRO A 254 -16.75 27.81 3.85
CA PRO A 254 -15.91 27.60 2.67
C PRO A 254 -14.55 26.96 2.98
N ASN A 255 -14.01 27.29 4.16
CA ASN A 255 -12.82 26.67 4.73
C ASN A 255 -13.22 25.82 5.92
N CYS A 256 -12.98 24.50 5.84
CA CYS A 256 -13.30 23.58 6.93
C CYS A 256 -12.32 22.41 7.01
N ASP A 257 -12.39 21.74 8.14
CA ASP A 257 -11.69 20.50 8.45
C ASP A 257 -12.74 19.44 8.79
N VAL A 258 -12.47 18.19 8.41
CA VAL A 258 -13.31 17.06 8.80
C VAL A 258 -12.45 15.82 9.04
N THR A 259 -12.84 15.03 10.03
CA THR A 259 -12.23 13.74 10.31
C THR A 259 -13.31 12.67 10.38
N PHE A 260 -13.21 11.69 9.49
CA PHE A 260 -14.09 10.53 9.44
C PHE A 260 -13.46 9.36 10.18
N VAL A 261 -14.30 8.54 10.82
CA VAL A 261 -13.91 7.27 11.43
C VAL A 261 -14.80 6.17 10.87
N PHE A 262 -14.17 5.08 10.46
CA PHE A 262 -14.79 3.90 9.88
C PHE A 262 -14.44 2.68 10.71
N ASN A 263 -15.39 1.77 10.86
CA ASN A 263 -15.13 0.43 11.37
C ASN A 263 -15.76 -0.59 10.42
N ASN A 264 -14.95 -1.48 9.85
CA ASN A 264 -15.34 -2.53 8.92
C ASN A 264 -14.95 -3.88 9.56
N PRO A 265 -15.90 -4.69 10.06
CA PRO A 265 -15.58 -5.92 10.77
C PRO A 265 -15.24 -7.11 9.86
N ASP A 266 -15.70 -7.12 8.60
CA ASP A 266 -15.88 -8.35 7.82
C ASP A 266 -15.54 -8.21 6.32
N GLU A 267 -14.77 -7.19 5.94
CA GLU A 267 -14.42 -6.94 4.53
C GLU A 267 -13.07 -7.53 4.12
N VAL A 268 -12.07 -7.45 5.01
CA VAL A 268 -10.70 -7.86 4.70
C VAL A 268 -10.52 -9.30 5.12
N VAL A 269 -10.16 -10.19 4.20
CA VAL A 269 -10.01 -11.62 4.52
C VAL A 269 -8.80 -11.84 5.44
N ASN A 270 -8.96 -12.66 6.49
CA ASN A 270 -7.88 -12.99 7.39
C ASN A 270 -6.96 -14.06 6.80
N PRO A 271 -5.70 -13.74 6.46
CA PRO A 271 -4.77 -14.69 5.87
C PRO A 271 -4.29 -15.78 6.84
N LEU A 272 -4.45 -15.60 8.15
CA LEU A 272 -4.08 -16.61 9.15
C LEU A 272 -5.07 -17.77 9.20
N ASN A 273 -6.30 -17.55 8.71
CA ASN A 273 -7.42 -18.47 8.84
C ASN A 273 -8.05 -18.86 7.50
N GLN A 274 -7.76 -18.12 6.43
CA GLN A 274 -8.28 -18.32 5.09
C GLN A 274 -7.12 -18.32 4.10
N ASN A 275 -7.28 -19.06 2.99
CA ASN A 275 -6.30 -19.05 1.91
C ASN A 275 -6.49 -17.80 1.04
N SER A 276 -6.09 -16.64 1.57
CA SER A 276 -6.06 -15.37 0.83
C SER A 276 -4.63 -15.08 0.38
N PRO A 277 -4.34 -15.01 -0.93
CA PRO A 277 -2.99 -14.77 -1.41
C PRO A 277 -2.52 -13.32 -1.18
N CYS A 278 -3.44 -12.38 -0.96
CA CYS A 278 -3.12 -10.98 -0.70
C CYS A 278 -4.29 -10.23 -0.06
N SER A 279 -3.98 -9.22 0.74
CA SER A 279 -4.92 -8.18 1.16
C SER A 279 -4.39 -6.79 0.80
N SER A 280 -5.25 -5.78 0.81
CA SER A 280 -4.80 -4.41 0.56
C SER A 280 -5.66 -3.36 1.24
N THR A 281 -5.02 -2.23 1.55
CA THR A 281 -5.69 -1.03 2.05
C THR A 281 -5.28 0.15 1.19
N SER A 282 -6.22 1.04 0.90
CA SER A 282 -5.97 2.13 -0.05
C SER A 282 -6.75 3.39 0.23
N LEU A 283 -6.23 4.51 -0.26
CA LEU A 283 -6.90 5.80 -0.25
C LEU A 283 -6.89 6.39 -1.66
N SER A 284 -8.08 6.73 -2.15
CA SER A 284 -8.24 7.43 -3.43
C SER A 284 -8.19 8.96 -3.27
N ILE A 285 -7.44 9.62 -4.14
CA ILE A 285 -7.27 11.07 -4.17
C ILE A 285 -8.30 11.67 -5.13
N LYS A 286 -9.50 11.90 -4.60
CA LYS A 286 -10.66 12.38 -5.37
C LYS A 286 -10.68 13.88 -5.59
N ASN A 287 -9.95 14.62 -4.77
CA ASN A 287 -9.81 16.07 -4.86
C ASN A 287 -8.31 16.44 -4.95
N PRO A 288 -7.96 17.62 -5.46
CA PRO A 288 -6.58 18.11 -5.43
C PRO A 288 -6.10 18.26 -3.99
N VAL A 289 -5.05 17.53 -3.63
CA VAL A 289 -4.47 17.48 -2.27
C VAL A 289 -3.02 17.96 -2.33
N LYS A 290 -2.58 18.79 -1.38
CA LYS A 290 -1.15 19.20 -1.32
C LYS A 290 -0.28 18.18 -0.64
N LYS A 291 -0.77 17.49 0.40
CA LYS A 291 0.01 16.52 1.16
C LYS A 291 -0.85 15.32 1.59
N LEU A 292 -0.31 14.13 1.39
CA LEU A 292 -0.86 12.86 1.89
C LEU A 292 0.11 12.26 2.90
N THR A 293 -0.41 11.89 4.07
CA THR A 293 0.26 11.02 5.03
C THR A 293 -0.66 9.85 5.34
N MET A 294 -0.20 8.62 5.08
CA MET A 294 -0.97 7.39 5.30
C MET A 294 -0.20 6.46 6.22
N LEU A 295 -0.85 6.04 7.31
CA LEU A 295 -0.39 5.05 8.27
C LEU A 295 -1.21 3.77 8.14
N VAL A 296 -0.55 2.62 8.09
CA VAL A 296 -1.21 1.31 8.26
C VAL A 296 -0.56 0.60 9.43
N LEU A 297 -1.34 0.40 10.49
CA LEU A 297 -0.99 -0.39 11.66
C LEU A 297 -1.44 -1.82 11.40
N LEU A 298 -0.50 -2.71 11.13
CA LEU A 298 -0.75 -4.13 10.91
C LEU A 298 -0.37 -4.92 12.16
N GLU A 299 -1.26 -5.78 12.64
CA GLU A 299 -0.98 -6.65 13.77
C GLU A 299 0.23 -7.55 13.47
N LYS A 300 1.19 -7.63 14.42
CA LYS A 300 2.49 -8.30 14.24
C LYS A 300 2.38 -9.74 13.75
N GLN A 301 1.32 -10.46 14.12
CA GLN A 301 1.10 -11.83 13.67
C GLN A 301 0.80 -11.92 12.16
N ILE A 302 0.11 -10.93 11.60
CA ILE A 302 -0.23 -10.87 10.18
C ILE A 302 1.00 -10.39 9.37
N ASP A 303 1.77 -9.43 9.89
CA ASP A 303 3.03 -9.00 9.27
C ASP A 303 3.99 -10.20 9.05
N ARG A 304 4.13 -11.07 10.05
CA ARG A 304 5.07 -12.22 9.99
C ARG A 304 4.80 -13.18 8.83
N CYS A 305 3.57 -13.23 8.31
CA CYS A 305 3.19 -14.05 7.17
C CYS A 305 3.01 -13.24 5.88
N SER A 306 3.41 -11.97 5.86
CA SER A 306 3.14 -11.05 4.75
C SER A 306 4.42 -10.43 4.18
N THR A 307 4.41 -10.17 2.88
CA THR A 307 5.35 -9.28 2.20
C THR A 307 4.60 -8.01 1.83
N VAL A 308 5.16 -6.84 2.12
CA VAL A 308 4.44 -5.57 1.95
C VAL A 308 4.98 -4.77 0.77
N ASN A 309 4.07 -4.25 -0.05
CA ASN A 309 4.39 -3.42 -1.21
C ASN A 309 3.44 -2.21 -1.27
N ILE A 310 3.84 -1.14 -1.95
CA ILE A 310 3.03 0.06 -2.14
C ILE A 310 3.05 0.51 -3.60
N GLY A 311 1.92 1.02 -4.10
CA GLY A 311 1.85 1.63 -5.43
C GLY A 311 0.85 2.78 -5.52
N CYS A 312 1.01 3.55 -6.58
CA CYS A 312 0.06 4.57 -7.03
C CYS A 312 -0.57 4.09 -8.34
N TYR A 313 -1.90 4.08 -8.43
CA TYR A 313 -2.65 3.48 -9.54
C TYR A 313 -3.65 4.48 -10.14
N HIS A 314 -3.86 4.43 -11.45
CA HIS A 314 -4.82 5.29 -12.15
C HIS A 314 -6.27 5.02 -11.72
N ASN A 315 -6.59 3.78 -11.41
CA ASN A 315 -7.98 3.39 -11.17
C ASN A 315 -8.42 3.66 -9.73
N ASN A 316 -9.68 4.05 -9.59
CA ASN A 316 -10.38 4.20 -8.31
C ASN A 316 -11.33 3.02 -8.04
N GLN A 317 -11.35 2.00 -8.90
CA GLN A 317 -12.17 0.81 -8.68
C GLN A 317 -11.65 0.05 -7.46
N LYS A 318 -12.60 -0.36 -6.61
CA LYS A 318 -12.37 -1.32 -5.54
C LYS A 318 -11.82 -2.57 -6.20
N VAL A 319 -10.58 -2.94 -5.88
CA VAL A 319 -10.06 -4.25 -6.26
C VAL A 319 -10.74 -5.26 -5.36
N GLU A 320 -11.32 -6.30 -5.95
CA GLU A 320 -11.91 -7.38 -5.17
C GLU A 320 -10.85 -8.02 -4.27
N GLU A 321 -11.14 -8.07 -2.98
CA GLU A 321 -10.23 -8.56 -1.95
C GLU A 321 -9.79 -9.99 -2.26
N GLY A 322 -8.51 -10.29 -2.04
CA GLY A 322 -7.94 -11.63 -2.26
C GLY A 322 -7.70 -12.04 -3.72
N LYS A 323 -8.04 -11.21 -4.72
CA LYS A 323 -7.94 -11.61 -6.14
C LYS A 323 -6.73 -11.10 -6.91
N LEU A 324 -6.22 -9.91 -6.60
CA LEU A 324 -5.18 -9.26 -7.39
C LEU A 324 -3.99 -8.84 -6.53
N ARG A 325 -2.81 -9.37 -6.84
CA ARG A 325 -1.55 -8.98 -6.20
C ARG A 325 -1.06 -7.66 -6.76
N ALA A 326 -0.12 -7.01 -6.07
CA ALA A 326 0.50 -5.77 -6.54
C ALA A 326 1.08 -5.91 -7.96
N SER A 327 1.68 -7.08 -8.24
CA SER A 327 2.27 -7.42 -9.55
C SER A 327 1.24 -7.64 -10.67
N ASP A 328 -0.03 -7.88 -10.35
CA ASP A 328 -1.10 -8.05 -11.35
C ASP A 328 -1.63 -6.70 -11.86
N MET A 329 -1.46 -5.64 -11.06
CA MET A 329 -1.96 -4.28 -11.34
C MET A 329 -0.96 -3.39 -12.10
N TRP A 330 0.05 -4.00 -12.74
CA TRP A 330 1.16 -3.26 -13.37
C TRP A 330 0.73 -2.36 -14.53
N THR A 331 -0.39 -2.67 -15.21
CA THR A 331 -0.93 -1.87 -16.32
C THR A 331 -1.52 -0.54 -15.87
N GLU A 332 -2.01 -0.48 -14.63
CA GLU A 332 -2.65 0.72 -14.06
C GLU A 332 -1.70 1.51 -13.15
N ARG A 333 -0.53 0.95 -12.85
CA ARG A 333 0.44 1.55 -11.93
C ARG A 333 1.14 2.74 -12.58
N PHE A 334 1.10 3.89 -11.90
CA PHE A 334 1.92 5.03 -12.28
C PHE A 334 3.42 4.69 -12.12
N PRO A 335 4.31 5.34 -12.88
CA PRO A 335 5.76 5.22 -12.69
C PRO A 335 6.24 5.70 -11.32
N GLU A 336 5.39 6.42 -10.57
CA GLU A 336 5.66 6.84 -9.20
C GLU A 336 5.59 5.65 -8.24
N PHE A 337 6.68 5.48 -7.48
CA PHE A 337 6.75 4.56 -6.35
C PHE A 337 6.80 5.40 -5.07
N PRO A 338 5.67 5.54 -4.35
CA PRO A 338 5.69 6.19 -3.04
C PRO A 338 6.61 5.41 -2.11
N ASN A 339 7.37 6.11 -1.27
CA ASN A 339 8.26 5.46 -0.32
C ASN A 339 7.42 4.86 0.83
N LEU A 340 7.73 3.62 1.18
CA LEU A 340 7.19 2.95 2.36
C LEU A 340 8.27 2.89 3.42
N SER A 341 8.01 3.52 4.56
CA SER A 341 8.83 3.38 5.76
C SER A 341 8.19 2.39 6.71
N ILE A 342 8.98 1.44 7.19
CA ILE A 342 8.57 0.45 8.19
C ILE A 342 9.20 0.87 9.50
N THR A 343 8.42 0.93 10.57
CA THR A 343 8.98 1.25 11.87
C THR A 343 8.26 0.46 12.96
N SER A 344 9.05 -0.10 13.88
CA SER A 344 8.49 -0.63 15.13
C SER A 344 7.92 0.52 15.93
N VAL A 345 6.69 0.37 16.39
CA VAL A 345 6.03 1.42 17.16
C VAL A 345 6.66 1.60 18.55
N GLU A 346 7.48 0.62 18.99
CA GLU A 346 8.07 0.52 20.33
C GLU A 346 9.22 1.50 20.61
N ASN A 347 9.63 2.34 19.65
CA ASN A 347 10.66 3.37 19.87
C ASN A 347 10.23 4.71 19.28
N ASN A 348 9.58 5.57 20.07
CA ASN A 348 9.33 6.99 19.75
C ASN A 348 8.83 7.28 18.31
N PHE A 349 8.05 6.36 17.73
CA PHE A 349 7.49 6.46 16.36
C PHE A 349 6.78 7.80 16.12
N ALA A 350 6.05 8.27 17.13
CA ALA A 350 5.27 9.50 17.06
C ALA A 350 6.12 10.77 17.09
N HIS A 351 7.34 10.76 17.62
CA HIS A 351 8.03 12.01 17.98
C HIS A 351 8.93 12.62 16.90
N SER A 352 9.34 11.88 15.87
CA SER A 352 10.29 12.40 14.87
C SER A 352 9.71 12.63 13.46
N GLN A 353 8.60 11.98 13.08
CA GLN A 353 8.08 12.05 11.71
C GLN A 353 6.65 12.58 11.57
N LEU A 354 5.84 12.53 12.64
CA LEU A 354 4.49 13.07 12.67
C LEU A 354 4.48 14.41 13.42
N ASP A 355 3.61 15.33 12.99
CA ASP A 355 3.35 16.53 13.78
C ASP A 355 2.39 16.24 14.95
N GLN A 356 2.30 17.17 15.90
CA GLN A 356 1.48 16.97 17.11
C GLN A 356 0.00 16.69 16.79
N LYS A 357 -0.58 17.33 15.75
CA LYS A 357 -1.99 17.12 15.38
C LYS A 357 -2.22 15.72 14.83
N GLN A 358 -1.28 15.21 14.04
CA GLN A 358 -1.31 13.84 13.53
C GLN A 358 -1.18 12.82 14.66
N ILE A 359 -0.31 13.07 15.64
CA ILE A 359 -0.16 12.25 16.84
C ILE A 359 -1.47 12.20 17.63
N ASP A 360 -2.14 13.34 17.81
CA ASP A 360 -3.39 13.42 18.57
C ASP A 360 -4.53 12.65 17.88
N LYS A 361 -4.62 12.73 16.55
CA LYS A 361 -5.56 11.93 15.75
C LYS A 361 -5.27 10.42 15.83
N LEU A 362 -4.00 10.03 15.87
CA LEU A 362 -3.61 8.63 16.08
C LEU A 362 -4.02 8.12 17.45
N ARG A 363 -3.72 8.87 18.52
CA ARG A 363 -4.16 8.54 19.88
C ARG A 363 -5.67 8.42 19.97
N TYR A 364 -6.39 9.38 19.37
CA TYR A 364 -7.83 9.34 19.30
C TYR A 364 -8.36 8.06 18.66
N LEU A 365 -7.84 7.66 17.49
CA LEU A 365 -8.28 6.42 16.84
C LEU A 365 -8.00 5.19 17.71
N LEU A 366 -6.84 5.12 18.35
CA LEU A 366 -6.47 4.02 19.26
C LEU A 366 -7.41 3.95 20.47
N GLU A 367 -7.81 5.09 21.03
CA GLU A 367 -8.72 5.17 22.17
C GLU A 367 -10.15 4.74 21.82
N VAL A 368 -10.71 5.22 20.71
CA VAL A 368 -12.10 4.88 20.30
C VAL A 368 -12.21 3.44 19.80
N SER A 369 -11.11 2.87 19.29
CA SER A 369 -11.04 1.47 18.81
C SER A 369 -10.56 0.45 19.86
N ASP A 370 -10.24 0.91 21.08
CA ASP A 370 -9.67 0.11 22.16
C ASP A 370 -8.44 -0.69 21.71
N THR A 371 -7.48 -0.01 21.09
CA THR A 371 -6.31 -0.63 20.46
C THR A 371 -5.03 -0.29 21.20
N LYS A 372 -4.25 -1.32 21.56
CA LYS A 372 -2.91 -1.18 22.10
C LYS A 372 -1.90 -1.14 20.97
N ILE A 373 -1.25 0.01 20.79
CA ILE A 373 -0.32 0.24 19.67
C ILE A 373 0.91 -0.71 19.66
N GLN A 374 1.21 -1.33 20.80
CA GLN A 374 2.33 -2.25 21.03
C GLN A 374 2.23 -3.53 20.18
N ASP A 375 1.01 -3.92 19.82
CA ASP A 375 0.74 -5.18 19.12
C ASP A 375 0.94 -5.04 17.59
N PHE A 376 1.30 -3.86 17.11
CA PHE A 376 1.31 -3.49 15.70
C PHE A 376 2.70 -3.11 15.19
N ILE A 377 2.87 -3.27 13.88
CA ILE A 377 3.93 -2.62 13.09
C ILE A 377 3.28 -1.51 12.28
N CYS A 378 3.97 -0.38 12.14
CA CYS A 378 3.48 0.72 11.32
C CYS A 378 4.21 0.78 9.98
N TYR A 379 3.42 0.77 8.90
CA TYR A 379 3.85 1.19 7.58
C TYR A 379 3.37 2.61 7.33
N MET A 380 4.30 3.49 7.00
CA MET A 380 3.98 4.89 6.71
C MET A 380 4.45 5.26 5.32
N THR A 381 3.60 6.02 4.63
CA THR A 381 3.97 6.73 3.42
C THR A 381 3.61 8.22 3.51
N ASN A 382 4.45 9.05 2.92
CA ASN A 382 4.26 10.50 2.81
C ASN A 382 4.43 10.89 1.34
N VAL A 383 3.47 11.65 0.81
CA VAL A 383 3.47 12.08 -0.59
C VAL A 383 3.10 13.55 -0.66
N ASP A 384 4.02 14.36 -1.18
CA ASP A 384 3.73 15.74 -1.55
C ASP A 384 3.09 15.78 -2.93
N PHE A 385 2.04 16.59 -3.05
CA PHE A 385 1.20 16.76 -4.24
C PHE A 385 0.78 15.41 -4.83
N PRO A 386 0.08 14.54 -4.07
CA PRO A 386 -0.38 13.25 -4.59
C PRO A 386 -1.21 13.44 -5.87
N ILE A 387 -1.05 12.51 -6.80
CA ILE A 387 -1.67 12.61 -8.13
C ILE A 387 -3.20 12.67 -7.98
N TRP A 388 -3.82 13.71 -8.54
CA TRP A 388 -5.28 13.80 -8.55
C TRP A 388 -5.87 12.68 -9.42
N SER A 389 -6.95 12.06 -8.92
CA SER A 389 -7.61 10.91 -9.54
C SER A 389 -6.75 9.64 -9.59
N SER A 390 -5.87 9.45 -8.61
CA SER A 390 -5.17 8.19 -8.39
C SER A 390 -5.58 7.53 -7.06
N THR A 391 -5.16 6.27 -6.88
CA THR A 391 -5.28 5.52 -5.63
C THR A 391 -3.91 5.11 -5.13
N TYR A 392 -3.58 5.48 -3.90
CA TYR A 392 -2.39 5.00 -3.19
C TYR A 392 -2.78 3.76 -2.39
N ARG A 393 -2.11 2.64 -2.64
CA ARG A 393 -2.49 1.34 -2.06
C ARG A 393 -1.27 0.61 -1.50
N ILE A 394 -1.41 0.10 -0.29
CA ILE A 394 -0.47 -0.83 0.34
C ILE A 394 -1.06 -2.23 0.20
N TYR A 395 -0.26 -3.15 -0.34
CA TYR A 395 -0.58 -4.57 -0.47
C TYR A 395 0.19 -5.37 0.56
N PHE A 396 -0.46 -6.39 1.09
CA PHE A 396 0.11 -7.43 1.93
C PHE A 396 -0.03 -8.76 1.18
N GLU A 397 1.06 -9.26 0.60
CA GLU A 397 1.07 -10.57 -0.07
C GLU A 397 1.37 -11.66 0.96
N HIS A 398 0.44 -12.60 1.14
CA HIS A 398 0.51 -13.59 2.21
C HIS A 398 1.20 -14.89 1.75
N GLN A 399 1.94 -15.54 2.66
CA GLN A 399 2.80 -16.71 2.38
C GLN A 399 2.13 -18.06 2.62
#